data_AF-A0A0C2VYR6-F1
#
_entry.id   AF-A0A0C2VYR6-F1
#
_cell.length_a   1.000
_cell.length_b   1.000
_cell.length_c   1.000
_cell.angle_alpha   90.00
_cell.angle_beta   90.00
_cell.angle_gamma   90.00
#
_symmetry.space_group_name_H-M   'P 1'
#
loop_
_entity.id
_entity.type
_entity.pdbx_description
1 polymer ?
#
loop_
_entity_poly.entity_id
_entity_poly.type
_entity_poly.pdbx_seq_one_letter_code
_entity_poly.pdbx_strand_id
1 'polypeptide(L)'
;GPNRTIKRIVTESALVGKYKTTQQIVERNFLLTNETTAHTEPDMGQTFAELLAQYQETSPHTFTLGRKSHYCIEDVLGKGHELM
;
A
#
# COMPACT_ATOMS: atom_id res chain seq x y z
N GLY A 1 -19.84 1.95 -4.26
CA GLY A 1 -19.84 1.09 -3.05
C GLY A 1 -18.49 0.43 -2.92
N PRO A 2 -17.94 0.21 -1.72
CA PRO A 2 -16.58 -0.26 -1.58
C PRO A 2 -16.48 -1.71 -2.05
N ASN A 3 -15.87 -1.92 -3.22
CA ASN A 3 -15.55 -3.24 -3.78
C ASN A 3 -14.43 -3.96 -2.99
N ARG A 4 -14.24 -3.62 -1.71
CA ARG A 4 -13.10 -3.96 -0.87
C ARG A 4 -13.44 -4.90 0.28
N THR A 5 -14.46 -5.75 0.15
CA THR A 5 -14.70 -6.82 1.13
C THR A 5 -13.93 -8.07 0.73
N ILE A 6 -13.24 -8.71 1.69
CA ILE A 6 -12.38 -9.90 1.45
C ILE A 6 -13.16 -11.00 0.72
N LYS A 7 -14.40 -11.27 1.12
CA LYS A 7 -15.27 -12.25 0.45
C LYS A 7 -15.44 -11.94 -1.04
N ARG A 8 -15.71 -10.68 -1.37
CA ARG A 8 -15.95 -10.24 -2.74
C ARG A 8 -14.66 -10.21 -3.56
N ILE A 9 -13.54 -9.82 -2.96
CA ILE A 9 -12.21 -9.92 -3.57
C ILE A 9 -11.87 -11.37 -3.92
N VAL A 10 -12.13 -12.33 -3.02
CA VAL A 10 -11.86 -13.76 -3.28
C VAL A 10 -12.77 -14.30 -4.40
N THR A 11 -14.06 -13.94 -4.39
CA THR A 11 -15.01 -14.33 -5.45
C THR A 11 -14.65 -13.71 -6.79
N GLU A 12 -14.28 -12.43 -6.81
CA GLU A 12 -13.94 -11.70 -8.02
C GLU A 12 -12.51 -12.04 -8.52
N SER A 13 -11.59 -12.48 -7.65
CA SER A 13 -10.18 -12.75 -8.00
C SER A 13 -10.01 -13.76 -9.13
N ALA A 14 -10.83 -14.82 -9.18
CA ALA A 14 -10.81 -15.78 -10.28
C ALA A 14 -11.33 -15.16 -11.60
N LEU A 15 -12.26 -14.21 -11.49
CA LEU A 15 -12.82 -13.47 -12.62
C LEU A 15 -11.86 -12.36 -13.09
N VAL A 16 -11.07 -11.75 -12.21
CA VAL A 16 -10.05 -10.74 -12.57
C VAL A 16 -9.05 -11.31 -13.58
N GLY A 17 -8.56 -12.53 -13.34
CA GLY A 17 -7.64 -13.20 -14.26
C GLY A 17 -8.27 -13.42 -15.65
N LYS A 18 -9.50 -13.95 -15.69
CA LYS A 18 -10.22 -14.17 -16.96
C LYS A 18 -10.52 -12.87 -17.70
N TYR A 19 -10.96 -11.85 -16.97
CA TYR A 19 -11.27 -10.53 -17.52
C TYR A 19 -10.03 -9.88 -18.13
N LYS A 20 -8.89 -9.96 -17.43
CA LYS A 20 -7.58 -9.50 -17.94
C LYS A 20 -7.19 -10.22 -19.22
N THR A 21 -7.30 -11.55 -19.28
CA THR A 21 -7.01 -12.32 -20.49
C THR A 21 -7.93 -11.91 -21.65
N THR A 22 -9.23 -11.73 -21.40
CA THR A 22 -10.17 -11.27 -22.43
C THR A 22 -9.83 -9.87 -22.94
N GLN A 23 -9.48 -8.93 -22.06
CA GLN A 23 -9.04 -7.59 -22.47
C GLN A 23 -7.77 -7.64 -23.32
N GLN A 24 -6.77 -8.45 -22.94
CA GLN A 24 -5.55 -8.61 -23.72
C GLN A 24 -5.80 -9.19 -25.13
N ILE A 25 -6.76 -10.12 -25.25
CA ILE A 25 -7.17 -10.68 -26.55
C ILE A 25 -7.82 -9.59 -27.42
N VAL A 26 -8.72 -8.79 -26.84
CA VAL A 26 -9.36 -7.67 -27.53
C VAL A 26 -8.31 -6.64 -27.96
N GLU A 27 -7.42 -6.20 -27.07
CA GLU A 27 -6.36 -5.26 -27.41
C GLU A 27 -5.50 -5.73 -28.58
N ARG A 28 -5.08 -7.00 -28.55
CA ARG A 28 -4.24 -7.57 -29.60
C ARG A 28 -4.97 -7.67 -30.93
N ASN A 29 -6.24 -8.07 -30.93
CA ASN A 29 -7.03 -8.24 -32.16
C ASN A 29 -7.43 -6.92 -32.81
N PHE A 30 -7.60 -5.86 -32.01
CA PHE A 30 -7.99 -4.53 -32.50
C PHE A 30 -6.82 -3.56 -32.61
N LEU A 31 -5.57 -4.02 -32.45
CA LEU A 31 -4.36 -3.20 -32.47
C LEU A 31 -4.37 -2.05 -31.42
N LEU A 32 -5.15 -2.18 -30.34
CA LEU A 32 -5.26 -1.21 -29.23
C LEU A 32 -4.14 -1.40 -28.20
N THR A 33 -2.93 -1.68 -28.68
CA THR A 33 -1.80 -2.06 -27.85
C THR A 33 -1.53 -0.97 -26.80
N ASN A 34 -1.63 -1.32 -25.52
CA ASN A 34 -1.42 -0.43 -24.37
C ASN A 34 -2.50 0.64 -24.10
N GLU A 35 -3.66 0.61 -24.76
CA GLU A 35 -4.69 1.63 -24.52
C GLU A 35 -5.69 1.28 -23.39
N THR A 36 -5.89 0.00 -23.08
CA THR A 36 -6.94 -0.41 -22.12
C THR A 36 -6.41 -1.06 -20.84
N THR A 37 -5.19 -1.61 -20.88
CA THR A 37 -4.55 -2.29 -19.75
C THR A 37 -3.34 -1.56 -19.18
N ALA A 38 -2.86 -0.49 -19.83
CA ALA A 38 -1.85 0.39 -19.27
C ALA A 38 -2.52 1.28 -18.21
N HIS A 39 -2.45 0.86 -16.95
CA HIS A 39 -2.77 1.75 -15.86
C HIS A 39 -1.72 2.87 -15.84
N THR A 40 -2.14 4.11 -16.08
CA THR A 40 -1.34 5.30 -15.77
C THR A 40 -0.89 5.23 -14.30
N GLU A 41 0.30 5.75 -14.01
CA GLU A 41 0.79 5.82 -12.64
C GLU A 41 -0.30 6.42 -11.72
N PRO A 42 -0.56 5.81 -10.55
CA PRO A 42 -1.59 6.32 -9.66
C PRO A 42 -1.27 7.76 -9.29
N ASP A 43 -2.25 8.65 -9.39
CA ASP A 43 -2.13 10.00 -8.84
C ASP A 43 -2.07 9.90 -7.30
N MET A 44 -0.88 10.07 -6.76
CA MET A 44 -0.59 9.99 -5.33
C MET A 44 -0.73 11.34 -4.62
N GLY A 45 -1.14 12.41 -5.32
CA GLY A 45 -1.19 13.76 -4.76
C GLY A 45 -2.06 13.84 -3.50
N GLN A 46 -3.25 13.25 -3.53
CA GLN A 46 -4.15 13.22 -2.37
C GLN A 46 -3.54 12.42 -1.20
N THR A 47 -2.98 11.25 -1.48
CA THR A 47 -2.34 10.39 -0.46
C THR A 47 -1.21 11.13 0.24
N PHE A 48 -0.37 11.86 -0.51
CA PHE A 48 0.71 12.64 0.08
C PHE A 48 0.22 13.83 0.88
N ALA A 49 -0.86 14.50 0.44
CA ALA A 49 -1.46 15.59 1.19
C ALA A 49 -2.02 15.11 2.55
N GLU A 50 -2.70 13.98 2.58
CA GLU A 50 -3.23 13.38 3.82
C GLU A 50 -2.11 12.94 4.77
N LEU A 51 -1.06 12.30 4.24
CA LEU A 51 0.12 11.93 5.04
C LEU A 51 0.81 13.16 5.64
N LEU A 52 0.93 14.23 4.86
CA LEU A 52 1.55 15.47 5.32
C LEU A 52 0.73 16.12 6.45
N ALA A 53 -0.60 16.18 6.30
CA ALA A 53 -1.48 16.67 7.36
C ALA A 53 -1.35 15.82 8.65
N GLN A 54 -1.32 14.49 8.52
CA GLN A 54 -1.13 13.59 9.66
C GLN A 54 0.22 13.81 10.35
N TYR A 55 1.30 13.98 9.60
CA TYR A 55 2.64 14.21 10.15
C TYR A 55 2.78 15.57 10.81
N GLN A 56 2.09 16.60 10.32
CA GLN A 56 2.03 17.90 11.00
C GLN A 56 1.33 17.76 12.36
N GLU A 57 0.21 17.05 12.42
CA GLU A 57 -0.55 16.83 13.66
C GLU A 57 0.23 15.99 14.68
N THR A 58 0.78 14.85 14.26
CA THR A 58 1.44 13.90 15.18
C THR A 58 2.90 14.21 15.45
N SER A 59 3.53 15.07 14.63
CA SER A 59 4.92 15.51 14.70
C SER A 59 5.86 14.42 15.24
N PRO A 60 5.95 13.25 14.57
CA PRO A 60 6.65 12.07 15.09
C PRO A 60 8.14 12.30 15.34
N HIS A 61 8.71 13.33 14.70
CA HIS A 61 10.09 13.77 14.88
C HIS A 61 10.32 14.59 16.17
N THR A 62 9.26 15.11 16.79
CA THR A 62 9.38 15.85 18.05
C THR A 62 9.38 14.91 19.24
N PHE A 63 10.46 14.97 20.02
CA PHE A 63 10.56 14.20 21.26
C PHE A 63 9.50 14.69 22.26
N THR A 64 8.67 13.76 22.73
CA THR A 64 7.60 14.02 23.71
C THR A 64 7.81 13.09 24.90
N LEU A 65 8.04 13.67 26.09
CA LEU A 65 8.29 12.91 27.31
C LEU A 65 7.06 12.04 27.64
N GLY A 66 7.25 10.73 27.81
CA GLY A 66 6.16 9.79 28.13
C GLY A 66 5.44 9.19 26.91
N ARG A 67 5.84 9.53 25.68
CA ARG A 67 5.34 8.86 24.47
C ARG A 67 5.78 7.40 24.46
N LYS A 68 4.82 6.48 24.51
CA LYS A 68 5.06 5.03 24.43
C LYS A 68 4.97 4.58 22.98
N SER A 69 5.88 3.71 22.54
CA SER A 69 5.72 2.98 21.29
C SER A 69 4.98 1.66 21.55
N HIS A 70 4.20 1.18 20.58
CA HIS A 70 3.61 -0.16 20.64
C HIS A 70 4.66 -1.27 20.62
N TYR A 71 5.83 -0.95 20.08
CA TYR A 71 6.96 -1.87 19.96
C TYR A 71 8.23 -1.15 20.37
N CYS A 72 8.92 -1.70 21.36
CA CYS A 72 10.25 -1.25 21.76
C CYS A 72 11.26 -2.18 21.11
N ILE A 73 12.22 -1.61 20.37
CA ILE A 73 13.33 -2.39 19.82
C ILE A 73 14.28 -2.67 20.98
N GLU A 74 14.56 -3.93 21.25
CA GLU A 74 15.52 -4.29 22.31
C GLU A 74 16.94 -3.82 21.94
N ASP A 75 17.64 -3.26 22.92
CA ASP A 75 19.07 -2.98 22.80
C ASP A 75 19.88 -4.28 22.95
N VAL A 76 20.05 -4.97 21.82
CA VAL A 76 20.84 -6.20 21.73
C VAL A 76 22.33 -5.97 21.99
N LEU A 77 22.84 -4.74 21.77
CA LEU A 77 24.24 -4.40 22.03
C LEU A 77 24.49 -4.23 23.52
N GLY A 78 23.60 -3.50 24.22
CA GLY A 78 23.62 -3.38 25.68
C GLY A 78 23.48 -4.75 26.36
N LYS A 79 22.54 -5.59 25.91
CA LYS A 79 22.41 -6.98 26.41
C LYS A 79 23.66 -7.81 26.20
N GLY A 80 24.34 -7.64 25.07
CA GLY A 80 25.61 -8.34 24.80
C GLY A 80 26.73 -7.91 25.74
N HIS A 81 26.77 -6.62 26.11
CA HIS A 81 27.75 -6.09 27.04
C HIS A 81 27.56 -6.59 28.48
N GLU A 82 26.31 -6.75 28.94
CA GLU A 82 25.99 -7.30 30.27
C GLU A 82 26.31 -8.79 30.42
N LEU A 83 26.49 -9.51 29.31
CA LEU A 83 26.81 -10.95 29.28
C LEU A 83 28.33 -11.25 29.25
N MET A 84 29.18 -10.23 29.15
CA MET A 84 30.64 -10.33 29.30
C MET A 84 31.07 -10.05 30.75
#